data_AF-A0A354EMZ9-F1
#
_entry.id   AF-A0A354EMZ9-F1
#
_cell.length_a   1.000
_cell.length_b   1.000
_cell.length_c   1.000
_cell.angle_alpha   90.00
_cell.angle_beta   90.00
_cell.angle_gamma   90.00
#
_symmetry.space_group_name_H-M   'P 1'
#
loop_
_entity.id
_entity.type
_entity.pdbx_description
1 polymer ?
#
loop_
_entity_poly.entity_id
_entity_poly.type
_entity_poly.pdbx_seq_one_letter_code
_entity_poly.pdbx_strand_id
1 'polypeptide(L)'
;AILVDPKMSELPAFLVKESGLNSGFMIAQVTAAALIAENRMVAHPCSVDTVPTSANQEDHVSMATHGARRLLDMAENAATVVGIELLAAAQGIEFHRPLTSSPALEQVFAIVREAAAPYASDHYFAPDIARATDGVRAGRYRAFADDLLPSA
;
A
#
# COMPACT_ATOMS: atom_id res chain seq x y z
N ALA A 1 10.81 0.51 2.27
CA ALA A 1 12.30 0.61 2.21
C ALA A 1 12.95 0.64 3.60
N ILE A 2 12.59 1.57 4.49
CA ILE A 2 13.25 1.69 5.81
C ILE A 2 13.08 0.43 6.67
N LEU A 3 11.86 -0.11 6.78
CA LEU A 3 11.55 -1.24 7.67
C LEU A 3 12.29 -2.55 7.33
N VAL A 4 12.68 -2.77 6.07
CA VAL A 4 13.34 -4.03 5.65
C VAL A 4 14.86 -3.94 5.69
N ASP A 5 15.42 -2.73 5.82
CA ASP A 5 16.85 -2.50 5.88
C ASP A 5 17.30 -2.56 7.35
N PRO A 6 18.09 -3.57 7.76
CA PRO A 6 18.51 -3.73 9.16
C PRO A 6 19.39 -2.56 9.64
N LYS A 7 20.07 -1.85 8.73
CA LYS A 7 20.90 -0.68 9.10
C LYS A 7 20.08 0.54 9.48
N MET A 8 18.83 0.59 9.02
CA MET A 8 17.94 1.74 9.19
C MET A 8 16.80 1.46 10.17
N SER A 9 16.44 0.19 10.37
CA SER A 9 15.27 -0.21 11.16
C SER A 9 15.60 -0.79 12.54
N GLU A 10 16.84 -1.20 12.79
CA GLU A 10 17.22 -2.01 13.97
C GLU A 10 16.41 -3.33 14.09
N LEU A 11 15.77 -3.76 13.00
CA LEU A 11 15.00 -4.99 12.88
C LEU A 11 15.77 -6.06 12.07
N PRO A 12 15.38 -7.35 12.17
CA PRO A 12 15.94 -8.38 11.29
C PRO A 12 15.76 -8.03 9.82
N ALA A 13 16.77 -8.35 9.00
CA ALA A 13 16.75 -8.08 7.57
C ALA A 13 15.49 -8.68 6.92
N PHE A 14 14.78 -7.87 6.12
CA PHE A 14 13.53 -8.27 5.47
C PHE A 14 12.43 -8.77 6.42
N LEU A 15 12.48 -8.37 7.70
CA LEU A 15 11.46 -8.62 8.72
C LEU A 15 11.19 -10.12 8.97
N VAL A 16 12.20 -10.96 8.87
CA VAL A 16 12.09 -12.40 9.13
C VAL A 16 13.27 -12.91 9.98
N LYS A 17 13.02 -13.92 10.79
CA LYS A 17 14.10 -14.64 11.50
C LYS A 17 14.84 -15.55 10.51
N GLU A 18 16.08 -15.91 10.82
CA GLU A 18 16.87 -16.82 9.98
C GLU A 18 16.96 -16.36 8.52
N SER A 19 17.30 -15.08 8.31
CA SER A 19 17.30 -14.41 6.99
C SER A 19 18.32 -14.99 5.98
N GLY A 20 19.11 -15.99 6.37
CA GLY A 20 19.94 -16.79 5.45
C GLY A 20 19.17 -17.90 4.74
N LEU A 21 18.00 -18.30 5.28
CA LEU A 21 17.12 -19.31 4.71
C LEU A 21 15.77 -18.73 4.25
N ASN A 22 15.35 -17.62 4.87
CA ASN A 22 14.08 -16.95 4.57
C ASN A 22 14.31 -15.58 3.93
N SER A 23 13.53 -15.26 2.90
CA SER A 23 13.56 -13.97 2.19
C SER A 23 12.58 -12.96 2.77
N GLY A 24 11.57 -13.41 3.53
CA GLY A 24 10.64 -12.52 4.22
C GLY A 24 9.94 -11.54 3.28
N PHE A 25 10.00 -10.25 3.64
CA PHE A 25 9.33 -9.17 2.93
C PHE A 25 10.09 -8.66 1.69
N MET A 26 11.20 -9.31 1.30
CA MET A 26 12.05 -8.85 0.19
C MET A 26 11.24 -8.65 -1.11
N ILE A 27 10.48 -9.66 -1.54
CA ILE A 27 9.72 -9.58 -2.80
C ILE A 27 8.47 -8.72 -2.66
N ALA A 28 7.85 -8.66 -1.47
CA ALA A 28 6.75 -7.72 -1.23
C ALA A 28 7.19 -6.26 -1.47
N GLN A 29 8.43 -5.89 -1.09
CA GLN A 29 8.97 -4.56 -1.41
C GLN A 29 9.19 -4.35 -2.91
N VAL A 30 9.60 -5.39 -3.64
CA VAL A 30 9.73 -5.32 -5.11
C VAL A 30 8.36 -5.10 -5.76
N THR A 31 7.33 -5.81 -5.29
CA THR A 31 5.94 -5.58 -5.73
C THR A 31 5.50 -4.15 -5.47
N ALA A 32 5.68 -3.64 -4.24
CA ALA A 32 5.32 -2.26 -3.92
C ALA A 32 6.06 -1.25 -4.83
N ALA A 33 7.36 -1.45 -5.06
CA ALA A 33 8.14 -0.59 -5.94
C ALA A 33 7.65 -0.60 -7.40
N ALA A 34 7.24 -1.77 -7.91
CA ALA A 34 6.68 -1.91 -9.25
C ALA A 34 5.35 -1.14 -9.40
N LEU A 35 4.45 -1.28 -8.44
CA LEU A 35 3.15 -0.57 -8.44
C LEU A 35 3.33 0.95 -8.34
N ILE A 36 4.29 1.42 -7.54
CA ILE A 36 4.64 2.84 -7.48
C ILE A 36 5.21 3.32 -8.83
N ALA A 37 6.02 2.51 -9.50
CA ALA A 37 6.55 2.86 -10.82
C ALA A 37 5.45 2.94 -11.89
N GLU A 38 4.51 2.00 -11.88
CA GLU A 38 3.34 2.01 -12.77
C GLU A 38 2.49 3.27 -12.54
N ASN A 39 2.15 3.58 -11.29
CA ASN A 39 1.41 4.79 -10.94
C ASN A 39 2.12 6.06 -11.40
N ARG A 40 3.45 6.11 -11.30
CA ARG A 40 4.24 7.25 -11.81
C ARG A 40 4.17 7.37 -13.33
N MET A 41 4.17 6.26 -14.06
CA MET A 41 4.07 6.27 -15.53
C MET A 41 2.74 6.86 -16.01
N VAL A 42 1.64 6.55 -15.31
CA VAL A 42 0.29 7.03 -15.67
C VAL A 42 -0.12 8.31 -14.95
N ALA A 43 0.76 8.91 -14.15
CA ALA A 43 0.48 10.12 -13.38
C ALA A 43 0.40 11.39 -14.23
N HIS A 44 0.85 11.37 -15.49
CA HIS A 44 0.79 12.52 -16.40
C HIS A 44 -0.63 13.12 -16.47
N PRO A 45 -0.80 14.44 -16.32
CA PRO A 45 -2.12 15.05 -16.27
C PRO A 45 -2.84 14.92 -17.63
N CYS A 46 -4.03 14.33 -17.66
CA CYS A 46 -4.83 14.27 -18.89
C CYS A 46 -5.37 15.66 -19.30
N SER A 47 -5.54 16.56 -18.35
CA SER A 47 -6.17 17.87 -18.55
C SER A 47 -5.31 18.90 -19.28
N VAL A 48 -4.05 18.58 -19.59
CA VAL A 48 -3.15 19.47 -20.35
C VAL A 48 -3.21 19.20 -21.85
N ASP A 49 -4.02 18.23 -22.27
CA ASP A 49 -4.21 17.86 -23.67
C ASP A 49 -5.60 18.28 -24.18
N THR A 50 -5.68 18.59 -25.48
CA THR A 50 -6.92 18.91 -26.18
C THR A 50 -6.83 18.46 -27.63
N VAL A 51 -7.90 17.85 -28.13
CA VAL A 51 -8.04 17.48 -29.54
C VAL A 51 -9.34 18.12 -30.02
N PRO A 52 -9.27 19.13 -30.92
CA PRO A 52 -10.47 19.78 -31.45
C PRO A 52 -11.40 18.78 -32.10
N THR A 53 -12.69 18.90 -31.81
CA THR A 53 -13.75 18.08 -32.41
C THR A 53 -14.81 18.96 -33.06
N SER A 54 -15.80 18.32 -33.70
CA SER A 54 -16.95 19.04 -34.28
C SER A 54 -16.56 20.14 -35.27
N ALA A 55 -15.61 19.86 -36.18
CA ALA A 55 -15.07 20.83 -37.15
C ALA A 55 -14.59 22.15 -36.49
N ASN A 56 -13.91 22.04 -35.35
CA ASN A 56 -13.38 23.15 -34.57
C ASN A 56 -14.44 24.05 -33.89
N GLN A 57 -15.67 23.54 -33.70
CA GLN A 57 -16.67 24.16 -32.81
C GLN A 57 -16.37 23.84 -31.34
N GLU A 58 -15.84 22.64 -31.09
CA GLU A 58 -15.34 22.21 -29.79
C GLU A 58 -13.80 22.18 -29.88
N ASP A 59 -13.21 23.37 -29.94
CA ASP A 59 -11.77 23.56 -30.14
C ASP A 59 -10.92 23.44 -28.87
N HIS A 60 -11.58 23.39 -27.70
CA HIS A 60 -10.94 23.10 -26.42
C HIS A 60 -11.79 22.13 -25.57
N VAL A 61 -11.22 21.00 -25.17
CA VAL A 61 -11.89 19.97 -24.34
C VAL A 61 -11.04 19.57 -23.13
N SER A 62 -11.64 18.92 -22.14
CA SER A 62 -11.02 18.69 -20.81
C SER A 62 -10.29 17.36 -20.64
N MET A 63 -10.57 16.38 -21.52
CA MET A 63 -10.13 14.98 -21.36
C MET A 63 -10.50 14.34 -20.00
N ALA A 64 -11.53 14.87 -19.33
CA ALA A 64 -11.87 14.53 -17.94
C ALA A 64 -12.17 13.04 -17.71
N THR A 65 -12.84 12.37 -18.66
CA THR A 65 -13.19 10.95 -18.54
C THR A 65 -11.96 10.06 -18.32
N HIS A 66 -10.89 10.28 -19.09
CA HIS A 66 -9.65 9.53 -18.92
C HIS A 66 -8.88 9.96 -17.68
N GLY A 67 -8.93 11.25 -17.35
CA GLY A 67 -8.37 11.80 -16.12
C GLY A 67 -8.96 11.16 -14.85
N ALA A 68 -10.28 10.87 -14.86
CA ALA A 68 -10.98 10.20 -13.77
C ALA A 68 -10.78 8.67 -13.80
N ARG A 69 -10.94 8.04 -14.97
CA ARG A 69 -10.89 6.57 -15.09
C ARG A 69 -9.55 5.98 -14.64
N ARG A 70 -8.43 6.64 -14.95
CA ARG A 70 -7.10 6.17 -14.52
C ARG A 70 -6.95 6.08 -13.00
N LEU A 71 -7.72 6.87 -12.24
CA LEU A 71 -7.61 6.89 -10.79
C LEU A 71 -8.08 5.58 -10.15
N LEU A 72 -8.92 4.79 -10.83
CA LEU A 72 -9.36 3.49 -10.35
C LEU A 72 -8.15 2.56 -10.18
N ASP A 73 -7.40 2.31 -11.26
CA ASP A 73 -6.22 1.44 -11.21
C ASP A 73 -5.12 2.03 -10.30
N MET A 74 -4.94 3.36 -10.31
CA MET A 74 -3.98 4.01 -9.43
C MET A 74 -4.31 3.83 -7.94
N ALA A 75 -5.60 3.87 -7.58
CA ALA A 75 -6.07 3.65 -6.22
C ALA A 75 -5.92 2.18 -5.79
N GLU A 76 -6.16 1.22 -6.69
CA GLU A 76 -5.90 -0.21 -6.45
C GLU A 76 -4.41 -0.46 -6.15
N ASN A 77 -3.54 0.12 -6.97
CA ASN A 77 -2.09 0.06 -6.78
C ASN A 77 -1.68 0.68 -5.44
N ALA A 78 -2.22 1.85 -5.10
CA ALA A 78 -1.95 2.53 -3.84
C ALA A 78 -2.44 1.71 -2.63
N ALA A 79 -3.63 1.11 -2.71
CA ALA A 79 -4.16 0.26 -1.66
C ALA A 79 -3.27 -0.97 -1.42
N THR A 80 -2.74 -1.56 -2.48
CA THR A 80 -1.79 -2.68 -2.37
C THR A 80 -0.49 -2.27 -1.70
N VAL A 81 0.07 -1.11 -2.07
CA VAL A 81 1.28 -0.56 -1.44
C VAL A 81 1.06 -0.32 0.06
N VAL A 82 -0.06 0.30 0.44
CA VAL A 82 -0.44 0.52 1.84
C VAL A 82 -0.66 -0.80 2.57
N GLY A 83 -1.29 -1.79 1.93
CA GLY A 83 -1.47 -3.13 2.50
C GLY A 83 -0.14 -3.80 2.83
N ILE A 84 0.85 -3.72 1.92
CA ILE A 84 2.21 -4.25 2.15
C ILE A 84 2.90 -3.50 3.29
N GLU A 85 2.75 -2.19 3.37
CA GLU A 85 3.31 -1.38 4.46
C GLU A 85 2.71 -1.75 5.82
N LEU A 86 1.38 -1.92 5.90
CA LEU A 86 0.68 -2.35 7.12
C LEU A 86 1.17 -3.73 7.59
N LEU A 87 1.32 -4.70 6.67
CA LEU A 87 1.87 -6.02 6.99
C LEU A 87 3.30 -5.92 7.54
N ALA A 88 4.14 -5.09 6.91
CA ALA A 88 5.52 -4.89 7.32
C ALA A 88 5.61 -4.22 8.70
N ALA A 89 4.80 -3.18 8.94
CA ALA A 89 4.75 -2.48 10.22
C ALA A 89 4.25 -3.40 11.34
N ALA A 90 3.20 -4.18 11.08
CA ALA A 90 2.70 -5.17 12.04
C ALA A 90 3.76 -6.23 12.36
N GLN A 91 4.51 -6.70 11.37
CA GLN A 91 5.63 -7.61 11.59
C GLN A 91 6.76 -6.96 12.41
N GLY A 92 7.07 -5.68 12.16
CA GLY A 92 8.02 -4.92 12.99
C GLY A 92 7.59 -4.85 14.46
N ILE A 93 6.29 -4.62 14.71
CA ILE A 93 5.73 -4.63 16.07
C ILE A 93 5.94 -5.99 16.76
N GLU A 94 5.83 -7.12 16.03
CA GLU A 94 6.09 -8.45 16.61
C GLU A 94 7.51 -8.58 17.17
N PHE A 95 8.51 -8.02 16.47
CA PHE A 95 9.89 -8.07 16.93
C PHE A 95 10.17 -7.22 18.17
N HIS A 96 9.32 -6.23 18.44
CA HIS A 96 9.43 -5.40 19.63
C HIS A 96 8.65 -5.94 20.84
N ARG A 97 7.87 -7.02 20.69
CA ARG A 97 7.17 -7.62 21.83
C ARG A 97 8.18 -8.06 22.92
N PRO A 98 7.87 -7.84 24.22
CA PRO A 98 6.55 -7.52 24.78
C PRO A 98 6.18 -6.03 24.84
N LEU A 99 6.92 -5.12 24.19
CA LEU A 99 6.53 -3.71 24.12
C LEU A 99 5.20 -3.54 23.38
N THR A 100 4.44 -2.52 23.78
CA THR A 100 3.15 -2.17 23.17
C THR A 100 3.18 -0.76 22.60
N SER A 101 2.45 -0.55 21.51
CA SER A 101 2.24 0.75 20.89
C SER A 101 1.07 1.50 21.56
N SER A 102 0.65 2.62 20.98
CA SER A 102 -0.54 3.36 21.44
C SER A 102 -1.82 2.54 21.24
N PRO A 103 -2.90 2.80 22.02
CA PRO A 103 -4.15 2.04 21.91
C PRO A 103 -4.74 1.99 20.50
N ALA A 104 -4.68 3.09 19.75
CA ALA A 104 -5.17 3.14 18.37
C ALA A 104 -4.32 2.26 17.43
N LEU A 105 -2.99 2.29 17.57
CA LEU A 105 -2.11 1.47 16.75
C LEU A 105 -2.20 -0.03 17.10
N GLU A 106 -2.47 -0.38 18.35
CA GLU A 106 -2.75 -1.77 18.72
C GLU A 106 -4.07 -2.29 18.12
N GLN A 107 -5.09 -1.42 17.98
CA GLN A 107 -6.32 -1.77 17.25
C GLN A 107 -6.05 -1.97 15.76
N VAL A 108 -5.28 -1.09 15.12
CA VAL A 108 -4.85 -1.26 13.71
C VAL A 108 -4.05 -2.54 13.54
N PHE A 109 -3.10 -2.81 14.44
CA PHE A 109 -2.32 -4.04 14.45
C PHE A 109 -3.21 -5.28 14.54
N ALA A 110 -4.22 -5.27 15.42
CA ALA A 110 -5.18 -6.37 15.53
C ALA A 110 -5.95 -6.60 14.21
N ILE A 111 -6.40 -5.53 13.54
CA ILE A 111 -7.08 -5.61 12.24
C ILE A 111 -6.14 -6.23 11.18
N VAL A 112 -4.87 -5.83 11.14
CA VAL A 112 -3.88 -6.42 10.21
C VAL A 112 -3.67 -7.91 10.52
N ARG A 113 -3.70 -8.31 11.80
CA ARG A 113 -3.52 -9.70 12.23
C ARG A 113 -4.71 -10.61 11.91
N GLU A 114 -5.90 -10.05 11.70
CA GLU A 114 -7.02 -10.78 11.11
C GLU A 114 -6.77 -11.10 9.63
N ALA A 115 -6.06 -10.22 8.91
CA ALA A 115 -5.71 -10.43 7.50
C ALA A 115 -4.55 -11.41 7.34
N ALA A 116 -3.52 -11.35 8.20
CA ALA A 116 -2.36 -12.22 8.09
C ALA A 116 -1.69 -12.50 9.44
N ALA A 117 -1.32 -13.76 9.66
CA ALA A 117 -0.55 -14.19 10.82
C ALA A 117 0.86 -13.56 10.84
N PRO A 118 1.56 -13.57 11.99
CA PRO A 118 2.96 -13.17 12.04
C PRO A 118 3.82 -13.98 11.05
N TYR A 119 4.73 -13.32 10.34
CA TYR A 119 5.57 -13.95 9.33
C TYR A 119 6.74 -14.67 10.00
N ALA A 120 6.55 -15.95 10.35
CA ALA A 120 7.56 -16.74 11.06
C ALA A 120 8.65 -17.29 10.13
N SER A 121 8.24 -17.79 8.96
CA SER A 121 9.09 -18.37 7.92
C SER A 121 8.46 -18.13 6.56
N ASP A 122 9.23 -18.38 5.49
CA ASP A 122 8.74 -18.19 4.13
C ASP A 122 7.52 -19.07 3.83
N HIS A 123 6.54 -18.45 3.20
CA HIS A 123 5.33 -19.10 2.69
C HIS A 123 4.83 -18.33 1.48
N TYR A 124 3.77 -18.86 0.84
CA TYR A 124 3.17 -18.16 -0.29
C TYR A 124 2.51 -16.87 0.18
N PHE A 125 3.18 -15.74 -0.06
CA PHE A 125 2.85 -14.48 0.59
C PHE A 125 1.78 -13.65 -0.14
N ALA A 126 1.52 -13.93 -1.42
CA ALA A 126 0.55 -13.18 -2.22
C ALA A 126 -0.89 -13.15 -1.63
N PRO A 127 -1.42 -14.24 -1.03
CA PRO A 127 -2.73 -14.21 -0.38
C PRO A 127 -2.81 -13.25 0.81
N ASP A 128 -1.72 -13.10 1.57
CA ASP A 128 -1.66 -12.17 2.71
C ASP A 128 -1.70 -10.73 2.22
N ILE A 129 -0.92 -10.43 1.18
CA ILE A 129 -0.93 -9.12 0.51
C ILE A 129 -2.33 -8.82 -0.06
N ALA A 130 -2.99 -9.79 -0.69
CA ALA A 130 -4.34 -9.63 -1.22
C ALA A 130 -5.36 -9.30 -0.12
N ARG A 131 -5.35 -10.06 0.99
CA ARG A 131 -6.26 -9.80 2.12
C ARG A 131 -5.98 -8.45 2.79
N ALA A 132 -4.72 -8.05 2.92
CA ALA A 132 -4.35 -6.73 3.44
C ALA A 132 -4.84 -5.61 2.51
N THR A 133 -4.67 -5.78 1.20
CA THR A 133 -5.16 -4.86 0.16
C THR A 133 -6.68 -4.70 0.24
N ASP A 134 -7.41 -5.82 0.33
CA ASP A 134 -8.87 -5.80 0.48
C ASP A 134 -9.30 -5.08 1.76
N GLY A 135 -8.57 -5.24 2.86
CA GLY A 135 -8.81 -4.49 4.10
C GLY A 135 -8.68 -2.97 3.92
N VAL A 136 -7.69 -2.51 3.16
CA VAL A 136 -7.53 -1.08 2.83
C VAL A 136 -8.68 -0.60 1.96
N ARG A 137 -9.03 -1.34 0.90
CA ARG A 137 -10.10 -0.99 -0.04
C ARG A 137 -11.48 -0.98 0.61
N ALA A 138 -11.72 -1.88 1.56
CA ALA A 138 -12.94 -1.94 2.35
C ALA A 138 -13.03 -0.79 3.39
N GLY A 139 -12.01 0.06 3.51
CA GLY A 139 -12.01 1.18 4.45
C GLY A 139 -11.90 0.74 5.91
N ARG A 140 -11.32 -0.42 6.20
CA ARG A 140 -11.25 -0.96 7.58
C ARG A 140 -10.51 -0.06 8.56
N TYR A 141 -9.66 0.83 8.07
CA TYR A 141 -8.86 1.76 8.85
C TYR A 141 -9.41 3.19 8.86
N ARG A 142 -10.56 3.43 8.21
CA ARG A 142 -11.15 4.76 8.05
C ARG A 142 -11.47 5.44 9.39
N ALA A 143 -11.96 4.68 10.37
CA ALA A 143 -12.30 5.18 11.70
C ALA A 143 -11.13 5.87 12.44
N PHE A 144 -9.87 5.62 12.03
CA PHE A 144 -8.67 6.24 12.59
C PHE A 144 -8.27 7.55 11.90
N ALA A 145 -8.99 7.97 10.85
CA ALA A 145 -8.68 9.15 10.05
C ALA A 145 -9.92 9.92 9.57
N ASP A 146 -11.11 9.61 10.11
CA ASP A 146 -12.37 10.21 9.66
C ASP A 146 -12.37 11.74 9.78
N ASP A 147 -11.83 12.30 10.87
CA ASP A 147 -11.75 13.74 11.07
C ASP A 147 -10.83 14.47 10.07
N LEU A 148 -10.06 13.73 9.26
CA LEU A 148 -9.11 14.27 8.29
C LEU A 148 -9.64 14.24 6.85
N LEU A 149 -10.67 13.45 6.54
CA LEU A 149 -11.12 13.22 5.17
C LEU A 149 -12.28 14.15 4.77
N PRO A 150 -12.26 14.76 3.57
CA PRO A 150 -13.29 15.73 3.16
C PRO A 150 -14.73 15.18 3.10
N SER A 151 -14.89 13.87 2.93
CA SER A 151 -16.17 13.18 2.79
C SER A 151 -16.36 12.09 3.84
N ALA A 152 -15.79 12.31 5.03
CA ALA A 152 -15.91 11.40 6.16
C ALA A 152 -17.35 11.29 6.70
#